data_AF-A0A1Y5FTI0-F1
#
_entry.id   AF-A0A1Y5FTI0-F1
#
_cell.length_a   1.000
_cell.length_b   1.000
_cell.length_c   1.000
_cell.angle_alpha   90.00
_cell.angle_beta   90.00
_cell.angle_gamma   90.00
#
_symmetry.space_group_name_H-M   'P 1'
#
loop_
_entity.id
_entity.type
_entity.pdbx_description
1 polymer ?
#
loop_
_entity_poly.entity_id
_entity_poly.type
_entity_poly.pdbx_seq_one_letter_code
_entity_poly.pdbx_strand_id
1 'polypeptide(L)'
;CGAGNLSVAGVVGAEGTDAAIPNGLAVDPLDNIIIAEVYYDYKPLMFDNIIGDIQLSRVAIHTPRIKALISILREGGQTNGC
;
A
#
# COMPACT_ATOMS: atom_id res chain seq x y z
N CYS A 1 -5.71 10.91 11.95
CA CYS A 1 -4.37 11.15 11.36
C CYS A 1 -3.47 10.42 12.25
N GLY A 2 -2.58 9.59 11.73
CA GLY A 2 -1.71 8.89 12.66
C GLY A 2 -0.69 7.97 12.08
N ALA A 3 -0.81 7.57 10.81
CA ALA A 3 0.30 6.93 10.14
C ALA A 3 1.26 8.05 9.71
N GLY A 4 2.42 8.14 10.35
CA GLY A 4 3.50 9.04 9.92
C GLY A 4 3.89 8.80 8.45
N ASN A 5 4.73 9.67 7.91
CA ASN A 5 5.28 9.49 6.56
C ASN A 5 6.56 8.64 6.65
N LEU A 6 6.50 7.41 6.13
CA LEU A 6 7.66 6.56 5.94
C LEU A 6 8.01 6.54 4.45
N SER A 7 9.19 7.05 4.10
CA SER A 7 9.68 6.98 2.72
C SER A 7 10.23 5.58 2.46
N VAL A 8 9.45 4.76 1.78
CA VAL A 8 9.85 3.42 1.34
C VAL A 8 9.35 3.18 -0.08
N ALA A 9 10.14 2.48 -0.89
CA ALA A 9 9.69 2.06 -2.21
C ALA A 9 8.70 0.91 -2.05
N GLY A 10 7.51 1.04 -2.65
CA GLY A 10 6.52 -0.05 -2.72
C GLY A 10 7.05 -1.22 -3.56
N VAL A 11 6.61 -2.44 -3.26
CA VAL A 11 7.01 -3.62 -4.04
C VAL A 11 6.32 -3.63 -5.41
N VAL A 12 5.16 -2.99 -5.51
CA VAL A 12 4.38 -2.89 -6.76
C VAL A 12 5.06 -1.99 -7.79
N GLY A 13 5.97 -1.11 -7.37
CA GLY A 13 6.65 -0.15 -8.25
C GLY A 13 6.12 1.28 -8.08
N ALA A 14 6.64 2.18 -8.91
CA ALA A 14 6.31 3.60 -8.85
C ALA A 14 5.12 3.95 -9.76
N GLU A 15 4.45 5.06 -9.47
CA GLU A 15 3.40 5.61 -10.33
C GLU A 15 3.94 5.85 -11.75
N GLY A 16 3.18 5.43 -12.76
CA GLY A 16 3.53 5.59 -14.17
C GLY A 16 4.54 4.57 -14.71
N THR A 17 5.00 3.62 -13.89
CA THR A 17 5.84 2.49 -14.32
C THR A 17 5.03 1.20 -14.37
N ASP A 18 5.55 0.19 -15.07
CA ASP A 18 4.92 -1.14 -15.09
C ASP A 18 4.85 -1.72 -13.68
N ALA A 19 3.66 -2.08 -13.24
CA ALA A 19 3.44 -2.61 -11.90
C ALA A 19 3.95 -4.05 -11.78
N ALA A 20 4.79 -4.32 -10.77
CA ALA A 20 5.22 -5.66 -10.42
C ALA A 20 4.16 -6.32 -9.52
N ILE A 21 3.42 -7.29 -10.05
CA ILE A 21 2.35 -7.94 -9.29
C ILE A 21 2.94 -8.84 -8.19
N PRO A 22 2.64 -8.58 -6.90
CA PRO A 22 3.20 -9.34 -5.79
C PRO A 22 2.62 -10.75 -5.74
N ASN A 23 3.37 -11.68 -5.15
CA ASN A 23 2.98 -13.08 -4.92
C ASN A 23 2.66 -13.90 -6.19
N GLY A 24 3.09 -13.45 -7.38
CA GLY A 24 2.88 -14.19 -8.63
C GLY A 24 1.40 -14.30 -9.03
N LEU A 25 0.55 -13.36 -8.57
CA LEU A 25 -0.85 -13.31 -8.97
C LEU A 25 -0.94 -13.09 -10.48
N ALA A 26 -1.54 -14.04 -11.20
CA ALA A 26 -1.85 -13.89 -12.61
C ALA A 26 -3.07 -12.99 -12.76
N VAL A 27 -2.88 -11.83 -13.38
CA VAL A 27 -3.93 -10.82 -13.60
C VAL A 27 -4.13 -10.70 -15.10
N ASP A 28 -5.38 -10.74 -15.55
CA ASP A 28 -5.69 -10.50 -16.96
C ASP A 28 -5.37 -9.03 -17.29
N PRO A 29 -4.71 -8.73 -18.41
CA PRO A 29 -4.46 -7.35 -18.84
C PRO A 29 -5.71 -6.45 -18.91
N LEU A 30 -6.91 -7.02 -19.00
CA LEU A 30 -8.18 -6.30 -19.04
C LEU A 30 -8.83 -6.12 -17.66
N ASP A 31 -8.28 -6.70 -16.61
CA ASP A 31 -8.81 -6.62 -15.25
C ASP A 31 -8.20 -5.47 -14.46
N ASN A 32 -9.03 -4.87 -13.60
CA ASN A 32 -8.59 -3.83 -12.67
C ASN A 32 -8.37 -4.43 -11.29
N ILE A 33 -7.22 -4.14 -10.70
CA ILE A 33 -6.87 -4.53 -9.33
C ILE A 33 -6.45 -3.30 -8.54
N ILE A 34 -6.71 -3.33 -7.24
CA ILE A 34 -6.27 -2.32 -6.29
C ILE A 34 -5.34 -3.02 -5.30
N ILE A 35 -4.10 -2.57 -5.23
CA ILE A 35 -3.12 -3.07 -4.26
C ILE A 35 -2.83 -1.95 -3.26
N ALA A 36 -2.98 -2.25 -1.98
CA ALA A 36 -2.62 -1.36 -0.90
C ALA A 36 -1.45 -1.96 -0.10
N GLU A 37 -0.34 -1.23 -0.03
CA GLU A 37 0.83 -1.60 0.75
C GLU A 37 0.96 -0.65 1.95
N VAL A 38 1.17 -1.21 3.14
CA VAL A 38 1.38 -0.45 4.37
C VAL A 38 2.63 -0.95 5.05
N TYR A 39 3.51 -0.02 5.40
CA TYR A 39 4.79 -0.30 6.06
C TYR A 39 4.83 0.36 7.43
N TYR A 40 5.27 -0.40 8.42
CA TYR A 40 5.46 0.07 9.78
C TYR A 40 6.93 -0.12 10.16
N ASP A 41 7.58 0.96 10.59
CA ASP A 41 8.89 0.89 11.21
C ASP A 41 8.68 0.75 12.73
N TYR A 42 8.91 -0.46 13.25
CA TYR A 42 8.73 -0.73 14.68
C TYR A 42 10.07 -0.57 15.39
N LYS A 43 10.12 0.44 16.24
CA LYS A 43 11.22 0.68 17.19
C LYS A 43 10.75 0.41 18.61
N PRO A 44 11.25 -0.62 19.29
CA PRO A 44 10.95 -0.83 20.71
C PRO A 44 11.49 0.34 21.55
N LEU A 45 10.77 0.67 22.62
CA LEU A 45 11.17 1.71 23.60
C LEU A 45 11.89 1.12 24.83
N MET A 46 11.87 -0.20 24.95
CA MET A 46 12.44 -0.97 26.05
C MET A 46 12.89 -2.33 25.48
N PHE A 47 14.02 -2.84 25.98
CA PHE A 47 14.67 -4.07 25.48
C PHE A 47 15.29 -3.96 24.07
N ASP A 48 15.75 -2.77 23.69
CA ASP A 48 16.39 -2.47 22.39
C ASP A 48 17.63 -3.36 22.08
N ASN A 49 18.23 -3.98 23.09
CA ASN A 49 19.36 -4.92 22.95
C ASN A 49 18.94 -6.37 22.70
N ILE A 50 17.64 -6.68 22.78
CA ILE A 50 17.08 -8.04 22.63
C ILE A 50 16.20 -8.10 21.38
N ILE A 51 15.42 -7.05 21.13
CA ILE A 51 14.54 -6.92 19.97
C ILE A 51 15.08 -5.76 19.13
N GLY A 52 15.59 -6.08 17.94
CA GLY A 52 16.04 -5.07 16.98
C GLY A 52 14.87 -4.38 16.30
N ASP A 53 15.15 -3.21 15.72
CA ASP A 53 14.22 -2.49 14.86
C ASP A 53 13.74 -3.42 13.74
N ILE A 54 12.42 -3.55 13.56
CA ILE A 54 11.82 -4.43 12.56
C ILE A 54 10.83 -3.65 11.69
N GLN A 55 11.00 -3.76 10.38
CA GLN A 55 10.03 -3.27 9.42
C GLN A 55 8.97 -4.34 9.18
N LEU A 56 7.72 -4.01 9.50
CA LEU A 56 6.56 -4.85 9.23
C LEU A 56 5.86 -4.33 7.98
N SER A 57 5.59 -5.20 7.02
CA SER A 57 4.82 -4.87 5.83
C SER A 57 3.51 -5.65 5.78
N ARG A 58 2.44 -4.99 5.32
CA ARG A 58 1.15 -5.60 5.06
C ARG A 58 0.69 -5.22 3.66
N VAL A 59 0.32 -6.22 2.88
CA VAL A 59 -0.22 -6.05 1.53
C VAL A 59 -1.65 -6.57 1.50
N ALA A 60 -2.55 -5.77 0.93
CA ALA A 60 -3.91 -6.17 0.61
C ALA A 60 -4.15 -6.02 -0.89
N ILE A 61 -4.71 -7.06 -1.51
CA ILE A 61 -5.01 -7.08 -2.94
C ILE A 61 -6.52 -7.24 -3.10
N HIS A 62 -7.13 -6.32 -3.84
CA HIS A 62 -8.55 -6.32 -4.14
C HIS A 62 -8.75 -6.38 -5.66
N THR A 63 -9.57 -7.33 -6.12
CA THR A 63 -9.98 -7.46 -7.52
C THR A 63 -11.47 -7.11 -7.65
N PRO A 64 -11.84 -5.82 -7.60
CA PRO A 64 -13.23 -5.41 -7.65
C PRO A 64 -13.85 -5.79 -9.00
N ARG A 65 -14.98 -6.52 -8.99
CA ARG A 65 -15.77 -6.81 -10.21
C ARG A 65 -16.59 -5.60 -10.68
N ILE A 66 -16.04 -4.40 -10.55
CA ILE A 66 -16.73 -3.17 -10.91
C ILE A 66 -16.51 -2.97 -12.41
N LYS A 67 -17.58 -3.09 -13.20
CA LYS A 67 -17.57 -2.97 -14.67
C LYS A 67 -17.15 -1.60 -15.21
N ALA A 68 -16.94 -0.61 -14.35
CA ALA A 68 -16.39 0.68 -14.70
C ALA A 68 -15.57 1.17 -13.52
N LEU A 69 -14.29 1.41 -13.73
CA LEU A 69 -13.47 2.14 -12.78
C LEU A 69 -14.06 3.56 -12.69
N ILE A 70 -14.97 3.79 -11.75
CA ILE A 70 -15.24 5.15 -11.30
C ILE A 70 -13.94 5.62 -10.70
N SER A 71 -13.27 6.54 -11.39
CA SER A 71 -12.14 7.25 -10.83
C SER A 71 -12.54 7.68 -9.43
N ILE A 72 -11.72 7.33 -8.44
CA ILE A 72 -11.86 7.91 -7.10
C ILE A 72 -11.39 9.35 -7.27
N LEU A 73 -12.27 10.19 -7.81
CA LEU A 73 -12.13 11.64 -7.74
C LEU A 73 -12.33 11.98 -6.28
N ARG A 74 -11.31 12.60 -5.68
CA ARG A 74 -11.46 13.25 -4.37
C ARG A 74 -12.66 14.18 -4.47
N GLU A 75 -13.72 13.90 -3.74
CA GLU A 75 -14.87 14.79 -3.68
C GLU A 75 -14.42 16.10 -3.01
N GLY A 76 -14.81 17.24 -3.59
CA GLY A 76 -14.37 18.56 -3.16
C GLY A 76 -14.80 18.87 -1.73
N GLY A 77 -13.92 18.55 -0.77
CA GLY A 77 -14.22 18.63 0.66
C GLY A 77 -13.60 17.49 1.47
N GLN A 78 -13.13 16.42 0.84
CA GLN A 78 -12.26 15.45 1.51
C GLN A 78 -10.87 16.08 1.73
N THR A 79 -10.72 16.72 2.88
CA THR A 79 -9.41 17.07 3.42
C THR A 79 -8.58 15.81 3.54
N ASN A 80 -7.25 15.96 3.61
CA ASN A 80 -6.37 14.86 3.99
C ASN A 80 -6.75 14.47 5.41
N GLY A 81 -7.79 13.64 5.48
CA GLY A 81 -8.33 13.04 6.67
C GLY A 81 -7.18 12.22 7.18
N CYS A 82 -6.48 12.86 8.08
CA CYS A 82 -6.33 12.29 9.36
C CYS A 82 -6.90 10.86 9.53
#